data_AF-A0A5B9QLP9-F1
#
_entry.id   AF-A0A5B9QLP9-F1
#
_cell.length_a   1.000
_cell.length_b   1.000
_cell.length_c   1.000
_cell.angle_alpha   90.00
_cell.angle_beta   90.00
_cell.angle_gamma   90.00
#
_symmetry.space_group_name_H-M   'P 1'
#
loop_
_entity.id
_entity.type
_entity.pdbx_description
1 polymer ?
#
loop_
_entity_poly.entity_id
_entity_poly.type
_entity_poly.pdbx_seq_one_letter_code
_entity_poly.pdbx_strand_id
1 'polypeptide(L)' 'MSTIDQINDFAAFALTITKREGDDISLDVIYDRWWQERHGGEDLLAIQEAHAEYESGHRGELARTELANFRAERSAGKKA' A
#
# COMPACT_ATOMS: atom_id res chain seq x y z
N MET A 1 13.06 -6.38 -4.89
CA MET A 1 12.98 -7.85 -4.83
C MET A 1 12.69 -8.36 -6.23
N SER A 2 13.41 -9.37 -6.75
CA SER A 2 13.10 -9.90 -8.09
C SER A 2 11.82 -10.74 -8.05
N THR A 3 11.19 -10.95 -9.20
CA THR A 3 10.00 -11.83 -9.32
C THR A 3 10.29 -13.27 -8.85
N ILE A 4 11.52 -13.75 -9.08
CA ILE A 4 11.95 -15.08 -8.62
C ILE A 4 12.02 -15.12 -7.09
N ASP A 5 12.53 -14.06 -6.45
CA ASP A 5 12.58 -13.98 -5.00
C ASP A 5 11.17 -13.96 -4.39
N GLN A 6 10.23 -13.26 -5.01
CA GLN A 6 8.82 -13.25 -4.60
C GLN A 6 8.18 -14.64 -4.67
N ILE A 7 8.43 -15.39 -5.74
CA ILE A 7 7.90 -16.75 -5.91
C ILE A 7 8.46 -17.69 -4.84
N ASN A 8 9.77 -17.62 -4.58
CA ASN A 8 10.43 -18.46 -3.57
C ASN A 8 9.93 -18.14 -2.15
N ASP A 9 9.75 -16.86 -1.86
CA ASP A 9 9.24 -16.35 -0.58
C ASP A 9 7.80 -16.81 -0.33
N PHE A 10 6.92 -16.65 -1.32
CA PHE A 10 5.54 -17.14 -1.25
C PHE A 10 5.48 -18.67 -1.08
N ALA A 11 6.30 -19.43 -1.82
CA ALA A 11 6.32 -20.89 -1.70
C ALA A 11 6.75 -21.36 -0.30
N ALA A 12 7.75 -20.70 0.31
CA ALA A 12 8.18 -20.98 1.67
C ALA A 12 7.08 -20.67 2.70
N PHE A 13 6.37 -19.55 2.51
CA PHE A 13 5.23 -19.17 3.34
C PHE A 13 4.09 -20.18 3.23
N ALA A 14 3.69 -20.55 2.01
CA ALA A 14 2.62 -21.52 1.76
C ALA A 14 2.90 -22.86 2.44
N LEU A 15 4.14 -23.38 2.31
CA LEU A 15 4.55 -24.62 2.98
C LEU A 15 4.48 -24.53 4.51
N THR A 16 4.73 -23.35 5.07
CA THR A 16 4.70 -23.11 6.52
C THR A 16 3.26 -23.09 7.02
N ILE A 17 2.37 -22.42 6.30
CA ILE A 17 0.94 -22.34 6.63
C ILE A 17 0.27 -23.71 6.53
N THR A 18 0.50 -24.46 5.46
CA THR A 18 -0.11 -25.79 5.32
C THR A 18 0.38 -26.78 6.37
N LYS A 19 1.66 -26.69 6.79
CA LYS A 19 2.15 -27.46 7.95
C LYS A 19 1.50 -27.10 9.27
N ARG A 20 1.12 -25.82 9.46
CA ARG A 20 0.54 -25.32 10.71
C ARG A 20 -0.96 -25.58 10.80
N GLU A 21 -1.66 -25.41 9.69
CA GLU A 21 -3.13 -25.36 9.65
C GLU A 21 -3.76 -26.53 8.91
N GLY A 22 -2.94 -27.39 8.31
CA GLY A 22 -3.39 -28.48 7.44
C GLY A 22 -3.60 -28.02 6.00
N ASP A 23 -3.92 -28.97 5.14
CA ASP A 23 -4.05 -28.75 3.69
C ASP A 23 -5.43 -28.23 3.26
N ASP A 24 -6.37 -28.03 4.21
CA ASP A 24 -7.74 -27.55 3.95
C ASP A 24 -7.83 -26.02 3.76
N ILE A 25 -6.71 -25.32 3.73
CA ILE A 25 -6.66 -23.88 3.47
C ILE A 25 -6.48 -23.59 1.97
N SER A 26 -7.31 -22.70 1.43
CA SER A 26 -7.21 -22.32 0.01
C SER A 26 -5.97 -21.48 -0.28
N LEU A 27 -5.48 -21.58 -1.53
CA LEU A 27 -4.35 -20.77 -2.01
C LEU A 27 -4.63 -19.26 -1.94
N ASP A 28 -5.87 -18.83 -2.17
CA ASP A 28 -6.25 -17.42 -2.10
C ASP A 28 -6.07 -16.87 -0.68
N VAL A 29 -6.48 -17.64 0.33
CA VAL A 29 -6.29 -17.27 1.74
C VAL A 29 -4.81 -17.25 2.12
N ILE A 30 -4.01 -18.19 1.61
CA ILE A 30 -2.55 -18.18 1.82
C ILE A 30 -1.94 -16.92 1.19
N TYR A 31 -2.33 -16.57 -0.03
CA TYR A 31 -1.84 -15.39 -0.75
C TYR A 31 -2.19 -14.10 -0.03
N ASP A 32 -3.44 -13.91 0.37
CA ASP A 32 -3.87 -12.71 1.11
C ASP A 32 -3.08 -12.54 2.40
N ARG A 33 -2.85 -13.63 3.15
CA ARG A 33 -2.07 -13.57 4.39
C ARG A 33 -0.60 -13.25 4.15
N TRP A 34 0.01 -13.87 3.14
CA TRP A 34 1.39 -13.58 2.74
C TRP A 34 1.53 -12.10 2.36
N TRP A 35 0.60 -11.60 1.55
CA TRP A 35 0.58 -10.21 1.10
C TRP A 35 0.48 -9.25 2.30
N GLN A 36 -0.44 -9.51 3.23
CA GLN A 36 -0.60 -8.71 4.45
C GLN A 36 0.63 -8.74 5.36
N GLU A 37 1.30 -9.89 5.53
CA GLU A 37 2.53 -9.97 6.33
C GLU A 37 3.70 -9.23 5.66
N ARG A 38 3.80 -9.28 4.33
CA ARG A 38 4.90 -8.70 3.58
C ARG A 38 4.75 -7.18 3.36
N HIS A 39 3.51 -6.73 3.14
CA HIS A 39 3.21 -5.36 2.72
C HIS A 39 2.37 -4.57 3.72
N GLY A 40 1.77 -5.22 4.73
CA GLY A 40 1.00 -4.52 5.76
C GLY A 40 1.83 -3.52 6.57
N GLY A 41 3.15 -3.73 6.68
CA GLY A 41 4.08 -2.76 7.27
C GLY A 41 4.37 -1.56 6.36
N GLU A 42 4.44 -1.77 5.03
CA GLU A 42 4.64 -0.68 4.05
C GLU A 42 3.40 0.20 3.96
N ASP A 43 2.20 -0.40 4.03
CA ASP A 43 0.93 0.34 4.09
C ASP A 43 0.83 1.21 5.35
N LEU A 44 1.27 0.70 6.50
CA LEU A 44 1.27 1.46 7.75
C LEU A 44 2.25 2.64 7.71
N LEU A 45 3.42 2.47 7.09
CA LEU A 45 4.38 3.56 6.89
C LEU A 45 3.84 4.61 5.92
N ALA A 46 3.25 4.20 4.80
CA ALA A 46 2.61 5.11 3.86
C ALA A 46 1.45 5.90 4.51
N ILE A 47 0.65 5.24 5.35
CA ILE A 47 -0.42 5.90 6.12
C ILE A 47 0.16 6.89 7.15
N GLN A 48 1.27 6.56 7.81
CA GLN A 48 1.95 7.47 8.74
C GLN A 48 2.55 8.69 8.04
N GLU A 49 3.17 8.51 6.87
CA GLU A 49 3.69 9.62 6.06
C GLU A 49 2.55 10.51 5.55
N ALA A 50 1.47 9.90 5.06
CA ALA A 50 0.27 10.63 4.66
C ALA A 50 -0.39 11.38 5.82
N HIS A 51 -0.22 10.95 7.07
CA HIS A 51 -0.71 11.67 8.25
C HIS A 51 0.01 13.01 8.44
N ALA A 52 1.32 13.08 8.18
CA ALA A 52 2.07 14.33 8.27
C ALA A 52 1.63 15.32 7.17
N GLU A 53 1.39 14.84 5.94
CA GLU A 53 0.77 15.64 4.88
C GLU A 53 -0.67 16.03 5.23
N TYR A 54 -1.42 15.17 5.89
CA TYR A 54 -2.79 15.45 6.33
C TYR A 54 -2.85 16.56 7.39
N GLU A 55 -1.90 16.60 8.34
CA GLU A 55 -1.85 17.65 9.36
C GLU A 55 -1.27 18.97 8.85
N SER A 56 -0.32 18.92 7.91
CA SER A 56 0.33 20.11 7.34
C SER A 56 -0.32 20.63 6.05
N GLY A 57 -1.28 19.88 5.50
CA GLY A 57 -1.99 20.19 4.26
C GLY A 57 -3.12 21.21 4.42
N HIS A 58 -3.91 21.36 3.37
CA HIS A 58 -4.90 22.43 3.24
C HIS A 58 -6.24 22.09 3.95
N ARG A 59 -6.13 21.51 5.14
CA ARG A 59 -7.27 20.97 5.88
C ARG A 59 -8.22 22.10 6.28
N GLY A 60 -9.50 21.93 5.96
CA GLY A 60 -10.54 22.94 6.22
C GLY A 60 -10.72 23.96 5.09
N GLU A 61 -9.88 23.92 4.05
CA GLU A 61 -10.14 24.67 2.83
C GLU A 61 -11.30 24.06 2.04
N LEU A 62 -12.03 24.93 1.33
CA LEU A 62 -13.09 24.48 0.46
C LEU A 62 -12.47 23.79 -0.76
N ALA A 63 -13.00 22.63 -1.14
CA ALA A 63 -12.52 21.88 -2.30
C ALA A 63 -12.44 22.72 -3.60
N ARG A 64 -13.29 23.75 -3.74
CA ARG A 64 -13.25 24.69 -4.88
C ARG A 64 -11.97 25.53 -4.93
N THR A 65 -11.38 25.86 -3.79
CA THR A 65 -10.15 26.63 -3.66
C THR A 65 -8.97 25.79 -4.13
N GLU A 66 -8.87 24.55 -3.61
CA GLU A 66 -7.85 23.59 -4.04
C GLU A 66 -7.92 23.26 -5.52
N LEU A 67 -9.13 23.05 -6.04
CA LEU A 67 -9.31 22.77 -7.46
C LEU A 67 -8.89 23.95 -8.35
N ALA A 68 -9.04 25.19 -7.88
CA ALA A 68 -8.58 26.37 -8.59
C ALA A 68 -7.05 26.48 -8.57
N ASN A 69 -6.42 26.22 -7.42
CA ASN A 69 -4.96 26.21 -7.25
C ASN A 69 -4.32 25.16 -8.16
N PHE A 70 -4.82 23.92 -8.12
CA PHE A 70 -4.34 22.83 -8.97
C PHE A 70 -4.44 23.15 -10.47
N ARG A 71 -5.54 23.78 -10.90
CA ARG A 71 -5.71 24.21 -12.30
C ARG A 71 -4.70 25.29 -12.67
N ALA A 72 -4.46 26.26 -11.79
CA ALA A 72 -3.49 27.32 -12.01
C ALA A 72 -2.07 26.76 -12.11
N GLU A 73 -1.69 25.83 -11.25
CA GLU A 73 -0.38 25.16 -11.25
C GLU A 73 -0.16 24.34 -12.52
N ARG A 74 -1.17 23.56 -12.94
CA ARG A 74 -1.11 22.77 -14.17
C ARG A 74 -0.98 23.66 -15.41
N SER A 75 -1.66 24.80 -15.44
CA SER A 75 -1.55 25.79 -16.53
C SER A 75 -0.20 26.52 -16.52
N ALA A 76 0.44 26.65 -15.36
CA ALA A 76 1.76 27.27 -15.21
C ALA A 76 2.94 26.34 -15.53
N GLY A 77 2.69 25.07 -15.87
CA GLY A 77 3.73 24.12 -16.28
C GLY A 77 4.66 23.65 -15.15
N LYS A 78 4.33 23.95 -13.88
CA LYS A 78 5.00 23.30 -12.76
C LYS A 78 4.50 21.86 -12.69
N LYS A 79 5.44 20.90 -12.75
CA LYS A 79 5.14 19.52 -12.37
C LYS A 79 4.75 19.57 -10.89
N ALA A 80 3.49 19.22 -10.61
CA ALA A 80 3.03 18.87 -9.28
C ALA A 80 3.90 17.75 -8.69
#